data_AF-A0A0F9F8Q0-F1
#
_entry.id   AF-A0A0F9F8Q0-F1
#
_cell.length_a   1.000
_cell.length_b   1.000
_cell.length_c   1.000
_cell.angle_alpha   90.00
_cell.angle_beta   90.00
_cell.angle_gamma   90.00
#
_symmetry.space_group_name_H-M   'P 1'
#
loop_
_entity.id
_entity.type
_entity.pdbx_description
1 polymer ?
#
loop_
_entity_poly.entity_id
_entity_poly.type
_entity_poly.pdbx_seq_one_letter_code
_entity_poly.pdbx_strand_id
1 'polypeptide(L)' 'MSYDLDESLASVIRALAESRCNTKLKPHAPFFPSDAVPHSSKFKYKCKKLYEAGLLERSEGYGRWGYRYRVPEPKEAPQ' A
#
# COMPACT_ATOMS: atom_id res chain seq x y z
N MET A 1 3.55 -17.35 -11.15
CA MET A 1 3.91 -16.88 -9.79
C MET A 1 3.13 -15.60 -9.47
N SER A 2 1.80 -15.66 -9.52
CA SER A 2 0.94 -14.46 -9.40
C SER A 2 0.15 -14.43 -8.09
N TYR A 3 -0.08 -15.59 -7.47
CA TYR A 3 -0.84 -15.73 -6.22
C TYR A 3 -0.20 -15.01 -5.03
N ASP A 4 1.14 -15.03 -4.93
CA ASP A 4 1.86 -14.37 -3.83
C ASP A 4 1.69 -12.84 -3.77
N LEU A 5 1.48 -12.21 -4.93
CA LEU A 5 1.37 -10.76 -5.04
C LEU A 5 -0.04 -10.27 -4.69
N ASP A 6 -1.07 -10.97 -5.13
CA ASP A 6 -2.47 -10.71 -4.74
C ASP A 6 -2.68 -10.91 -3.23
N GLU A 7 -2.14 -12.00 -2.66
CA GLU A 7 -2.18 -12.21 -1.21
C GLU A 7 -1.40 -11.14 -0.44
N SER A 8 -0.27 -10.69 -1.00
CA SER A 8 0.51 -9.60 -0.41
C SER A 8 -0.25 -8.27 -0.43
N LEU A 9 -0.97 -7.96 -1.51
CA LEU A 9 -1.80 -6.77 -1.61
C LEU A 9 -2.99 -6.84 -0.62
N ALA A 10 -3.67 -7.98 -0.55
CA ALA A 10 -4.74 -8.20 0.42
C ALA A 10 -4.25 -8.06 1.87
N SER A 11 -3.05 -8.58 2.17
CA SER A 11 -2.40 -8.43 3.48
C SER A 11 -2.08 -6.96 3.80
N VAL A 12 -1.67 -6.16 2.80
CA VAL A 12 -1.45 -4.72 2.97
C VAL A 12 -2.75 -4.00 3.27
N ILE A 13 -3.82 -4.27 2.52
CA ILE A 13 -5.13 -3.66 2.72
C ILE A 13 -5.69 -3.99 4.11
N ARG A 14 -5.59 -5.26 4.55
CA ARG A 14 -6.03 -5.67 5.90
C ARG A 14 -5.26 -4.95 7.00
N ALA A 15 -3.93 -4.90 6.92
CA ALA A 15 -3.11 -4.21 7.92
C ALA A 15 -3.37 -2.70 7.98
N LEU A 16 -3.73 -2.08 6.85
CA LEU A 16 -4.15 -0.68 6.81
C LEU A 16 -5.53 -0.47 7.43
N ALA A 17 -6.47 -1.40 7.21
CA ALA A 17 -7.81 -1.37 7.80
C ALA A 17 -7.78 -1.56 9.33
N GLU A 18 -6.84 -2.33 9.84
CA GLU A 18 -6.64 -2.56 11.29
C GLU A 18 -5.94 -1.38 12.01
N SER A 19 -5.28 -0.49 11.26
CA SER A 19 -4.63 0.68 11.85
C SER A 19 -5.66 1.71 12.33
N ARG A 20 -5.80 1.83 13.66
CA ARG A 20 -6.72 2.76 14.34
C ARG A 20 -6.54 4.25 13.96
N CYS A 21 -5.42 4.62 13.34
CA CYS A 21 -5.18 5.99 12.87
C CYS A 21 -5.80 6.30 11.49
N ASN A 22 -6.41 5.32 10.82
CA ASN A 22 -6.82 5.44 9.41
C ASN A 22 -8.29 5.09 9.16
N THR A 23 -9.19 5.61 10.00
CA THR A 23 -10.67 5.55 9.83
C THR A 23 -11.20 6.14 8.51
N LYS A 24 -10.33 6.64 7.62
CA LYS A 24 -10.65 7.16 6.28
C LYS A 24 -9.72 6.64 5.19
N LEU A 25 -9.11 5.47 5.34
CA LEU A 25 -8.32 4.88 4.25
C LEU A 25 -9.28 4.39 3.18
N LYS A 26 -9.71 5.31 2.31
CA LYS A 26 -10.33 4.95 1.04
C LYS A 26 -9.36 3.99 0.34
N PRO A 27 -9.83 2.97 -0.40
CA PRO A 27 -8.96 1.99 -1.06
C PRO A 27 -7.83 2.63 -1.87
N HIS A 28 -8.08 3.83 -2.39
CA HIS A 28 -7.17 4.61 -3.22
C HIS A 28 -6.56 5.83 -2.51
N ALA A 29 -6.67 5.93 -1.19
CA ALA A 29 -6.01 6.99 -0.44
C ALA A 29 -4.50 6.70 -0.34
N PRO A 30 -3.63 7.71 -0.46
CA PRO A 30 -2.21 7.54 -0.19
C PRO A 30 -1.99 7.24 1.30
N PHE A 31 -1.12 6.28 1.59
CA PHE A 31 -0.75 5.86 2.95
C PHE A 31 0.77 5.78 3.10
N PHE A 32 1.28 5.94 4.33
CA PHE A 32 2.66 5.59 4.63
C PHE A 32 2.73 4.15 5.15
N PRO A 33 3.72 3.35 4.73
CA PRO A 33 3.93 2.02 5.30
C PRO A 33 4.22 2.03 6.81
N SER A 34 4.62 3.18 7.34
CA SER A 34 4.82 3.37 8.78
C SER A 34 3.50 3.54 9.55
N ASP A 35 2.38 3.82 8.87
CA ASP A 35 1.05 3.94 9.49
C ASP A 35 0.41 2.58 9.77
N ALA A 36 0.91 1.51 9.16
CA ALA A 36 0.40 0.17 9.36
C ALA A 36 0.75 -0.35 10.76
N VAL A 37 -0.22 -1.02 11.40
CA VAL A 37 -0.04 -1.66 12.70
C VAL A 37 -0.11 -3.18 12.50
N PRO A 38 0.90 -3.95 12.94
CA PRO A 38 2.13 -3.50 13.61
C PRO A 38 3.10 -2.82 12.64
N HIS A 39 3.84 -1.83 13.14
CA HIS A 39 4.92 -1.19 12.39
C HIS A 39 6.02 -2.22 12.13
N SER A 40 6.24 -2.58 10.86
CA SER A 40 7.19 -3.63 10.50
C SER A 40 8.01 -3.27 9.27
N SER A 41 9.33 -3.49 9.34
CA SER A 41 10.22 -3.43 8.18
C SER A 41 9.81 -4.41 7.08
N LYS A 42 9.21 -5.56 7.45
CA LYS A 42 8.64 -6.51 6.49
C LYS A 42 7.49 -5.89 5.71
N PHE A 43 6.64 -5.09 6.36
CA PHE A 43 5.53 -4.39 5.71
C PHE A 43 6.04 -3.35 4.70
N LYS A 44 7.06 -2.57 5.07
CA LYS A 44 7.73 -1.62 4.16
C LYS A 44 8.29 -2.33 2.93
N TYR A 45 8.94 -3.48 3.13
CA TYR A 45 9.48 -4.29 2.05
C TYR A 45 8.38 -4.85 1.13
N LYS A 46 7.26 -5.33 1.70
CA LYS A 46 6.09 -5.76 0.91
C LYS A 46 5.53 -4.63 0.05
N CYS A 47 5.34 -3.42 0.61
CA CYS A 47 4.87 -2.26 -0.17
C CYS A 47 5.83 -1.92 -1.33
N LYS A 48 7.14 -1.98 -1.07
CA LYS A 48 8.16 -1.78 -2.12
C LYS A 48 8.03 -2.83 -3.23
N LYS A 49 7.87 -4.11 -2.87
CA LYS A 49 7.72 -5.21 -3.83
C LYS A 49 6.46 -5.08 -4.68
N LEU A 50 5.34 -4.69 -4.07
CA LEU A 50 4.10 -4.44 -4.79
C LEU A 50 4.21 -3.24 -5.74
N TYR A 51 4.96 -2.19 -5.38
CA TYR A 51 5.28 -1.09 -6.29
C TYR A 51 6.18 -1.54 -7.45
N GLU A 52 7.24 -2.32 -7.18
CA GLU A 52 8.10 -2.91 -8.23
C GLU A 52 7.29 -3.79 -9.19
N ALA A 53 6.21 -4.42 -8.72
CA ALA A 53 5.28 -5.22 -9.52
C ALA A 53 4.17 -4.40 -10.23
N GLY A 54 4.11 -3.07 -10.03
CA GLY A 54 3.08 -2.22 -10.62
C GLY A 54 1.70 -2.30 -9.96
N LEU A 55 1.59 -2.97 -8.81
CA LEU A 55 0.33 -3.12 -8.05
C LEU A 55 0.08 -1.97 -7.07
N LEU A 56 1.10 -1.16 -6.78
CA LEU A 56 0.98 0.07 -6.00
C LEU A 56 1.61 1.22 -6.79
N GLU A 57 1.05 2.41 -6.64
CA GLU A 57 1.68 3.65 -7.04
C GLU A 57 2.52 4.20 -5.88
N ARG A 58 3.70 4.74 -6.18
CA ARG A 58 4.58 5.38 -5.20
C ARG A 58 4.67 6.87 -5.50
N SER A 59 4.50 7.69 -4.48
CA SER A 59 4.73 9.14 -4.53
C SER A 59 5.71 9.56 -3.44
N GLU A 60 6.43 10.66 -3.66
CA GLU A 60 7.27 11.23 -2.62
C GLU A 60 6.39 11.74 -1.45
N GLY A 61 6.77 11.34 -0.23
CA GLY A 61 6.22 11.91 0.98
C GLY A 61 6.77 13.31 1.23
N TYR A 62 6.12 14.05 2.13
CA TYR A 62 6.66 15.32 2.60
C TYR A 62 7.85 15.06 3.55
N GLY A 63 9.08 15.30 3.08
CA GLY A 63 10.29 15.35 3.90
C GLY A 63 10.78 14.01 4.45
N ARG A 64 11.13 13.96 5.75
CA ARG A 64 11.85 12.86 6.45
C ARG A 64 11.09 11.52 6.51
N TRP A 65 9.84 11.48 6.09
CA TRP A 65 8.92 10.35 6.29
C TRP A 65 8.98 9.28 5.17
N GLY A 66 9.72 9.54 4.08
CA GLY A 66 9.96 8.58 3.00
C GLY A 66 8.87 8.58 1.93
N TYR A 67 8.59 7.40 1.34
CA TYR A 67 7.63 7.26 0.25
C TYR A 67 6.21 6.96 0.74
N ARG A 68 5.22 7.55 0.06
CA ARG A 68 3.80 7.18 0.18
C ARG A 68 3.44 6.19 -0.91
N TYR A 69 2.58 5.26 -0.56
CA TYR A 69 2.04 4.29 -1.49
C TYR A 69 0.54 4.50 -1.63
N ARG A 70 -0.02 4.15 -2.79
CA ARG A 70 -1.44 4.19 -3.08
C ARG A 70 -1.79 2.92 -3.85
N VAL A 71 -2.94 2.33 -3.56
CA VAL A 71 -3.50 1.31 -4.46
C VAL A 71 -4.10 2.06 -5.65
N PRO A 72 -3.60 1.86 -6.88
CA PRO A 72 -4.18 2.49 -8.06
C PRO A 72 -5.67 2.15 -8.15
N GLU A 73 -6.47 3.10 -8.62
CA GLU A 73 -7.81 2.74 -9.07
C GLU A 73 -7.65 1.73 -10.20
N PRO A 74 -8.42 0.63 -10.22
CA PRO A 74 -8.47 -0.20 -11.40
C PRO A 74 -8.89 0.75 -12.52
N LYS A 75 -7.95 1.08 -13.41
CA LYS A 75 -8.29 1.76 -14.65
C LYS A 75 -9.25 0.80 -15.32
N GLU A 76 -10.54 1.14 -15.35
CA GLU A 76 -11.45 0.51 -16.30
C GLU A 76 -10.69 0.55 -17.63
N ALA A 77 -10.33 -0.64 -18.11
CA ALA A 77 -9.69 -0.77 -19.41
C ALA A 77 -10.60 -0.02 -20.40
N PRO A 78 -10.05 0.80 -21.31
CA PRO A 78 -10.88 1.47 -22.29
C PRO A 78 -11.70 0.40 -23.01
N GLN A 79 -13.04 0.49 -22.89
CA GLN A 79 -13.99 -0.33 -23.63
C GLN A 79 -13.83 -0.11 -25.13
#